data_AF-A0A561VQV3-F1
#
_entry.id   AF-A0A561VQV3-F1
#
_cell.length_a   1.000
_cell.length_b   1.000
_cell.length_c   1.000
_cell.angle_alpha   90.00
_cell.angle_beta   90.00
_cell.angle_gamma   90.00
#
_symmetry.space_group_name_H-M   'P 1'
#
loop_
_entity.id
_entity.type
_entity.pdbx_description
1 polymer ?
#
loop_
_entity_poly.entity_id
_entity_poly.type
_entity_poly.pdbx_seq_one_letter_code
_entity_poly.pdbx_strand_id
1 'polypeptide(L)'
;MSLSTLPSQDAGATGVTAPVLDVVVPVYNEEADLGPCVQRLHAYLVAHFPYRFRITIADNASVDGTAAVARHLTATYPEVAAVHLAQKGRGRALNHVWTHSDAAVLAYMDVDLSTDLGALLPLVAPLISGHSDLAIGSRLARGSRVVRGAKREFISRGYNLLLRTTMAARFSDAQCGFKAIRADVARRLLPMVEDTGWFFDTEMLVLAERAGLRIHEVPVDWVDDPDSRVDIVATALADLKGIVRITRALSTGRLPLAALREQLGRNPLPVDGVPSGLTGQLIRFAGVGVASTLAYLVLYALLRAGAGPQPANLVALLVTAVANTAANRRLTFGVRGPGGALRHQVQGLVVFGIGLALTSGSLALLDTASARPSRLVELTVLVVANLAATAVRFLLMRIWVFRAARGRA
;
A
#
# COMPACT_ATOMS: atom_id res chain seq x y z
N MET A 1 13.30 -27.56 14.59
CA MET A 1 12.73 -28.38 13.49
C MET A 1 13.71 -28.27 12.33
N SER A 2 14.29 -29.40 11.91
CA SER A 2 15.51 -29.49 11.10
C SER A 2 15.30 -29.08 9.62
N LEU A 3 16.33 -28.49 9.02
CA LEU A 3 16.43 -27.92 7.66
C LEU A 3 16.51 -28.97 6.52
N SER A 4 15.95 -30.16 6.68
CA SER A 4 16.28 -31.32 5.83
C SER A 4 15.11 -31.97 5.07
N THR A 5 14.07 -31.23 4.68
CA THR A 5 12.97 -31.80 3.87
C THR A 5 12.45 -30.84 2.81
N LEU A 6 13.28 -30.50 1.82
CA LEU A 6 12.77 -30.09 0.50
C LEU A 6 13.28 -31.13 -0.50
N PRO A 7 12.39 -31.86 -1.19
CA PRO A 7 12.81 -32.94 -2.08
C PRO A 7 13.52 -32.36 -3.30
N SER A 8 14.75 -32.82 -3.52
CA SER A 8 15.44 -32.76 -4.81
C SER A 8 14.72 -33.67 -5.81
N GLN A 9 14.88 -33.40 -7.11
CA GLN A 9 14.17 -34.08 -8.21
C GLN A 9 14.34 -35.62 -8.23
N ASP A 10 15.35 -36.17 -7.53
CA ASP A 10 15.67 -37.60 -7.53
C ASP A 10 15.28 -38.38 -6.24
N ALA A 11 14.44 -37.81 -5.37
CA ALA A 11 13.91 -38.57 -4.23
C ALA A 11 12.78 -39.51 -4.69
N GLY A 12 13.07 -40.81 -4.68
CA GLY A 12 12.19 -41.91 -5.07
C GLY A 12 10.76 -41.83 -4.53
N ALA A 13 9.86 -42.41 -5.32
CA ALA A 13 8.42 -42.42 -5.18
C ALA A 13 7.90 -42.82 -3.79
N THR A 14 7.77 -41.86 -2.87
CA THR A 14 6.77 -41.83 -1.80
C THR A 14 6.50 -40.39 -1.35
N GLY A 15 5.36 -39.80 -1.77
CA GLY A 15 4.54 -38.98 -0.85
C GLY A 15 4.32 -37.48 -1.09
N VAL A 16 4.91 -36.81 -2.09
CA VAL A 16 4.46 -35.46 -2.48
C VAL A 16 4.34 -35.36 -4.00
N THR A 17 3.14 -35.56 -4.52
CA THR A 17 2.81 -35.46 -5.96
C THR A 17 2.56 -34.02 -6.40
N ALA A 18 2.23 -33.12 -5.47
CA ALA A 18 1.84 -31.76 -5.76
C ALA A 18 3.04 -30.90 -6.24
N PRO A 19 2.83 -29.98 -7.19
CA PRO A 19 3.86 -29.04 -7.63
C PRO A 19 4.26 -28.09 -6.49
N VAL A 20 5.51 -27.62 -6.49
CA VAL A 20 5.97 -26.56 -5.57
C VAL A 20 5.49 -25.19 -6.05
N LEU A 21 5.50 -24.97 -7.37
CA LEU A 21 5.14 -23.71 -8.01
C LEU A 21 4.00 -23.93 -9.02
N ASP A 22 2.97 -23.09 -8.96
CA ASP A 22 1.96 -22.96 -10.03
C ASP A 22 2.08 -21.57 -10.64
N VAL A 23 2.52 -21.48 -11.89
CA VAL A 23 2.62 -20.22 -12.65
C VAL A 23 1.37 -20.04 -13.48
N VAL A 24 0.53 -19.09 -13.08
CA VAL A 24 -0.71 -18.78 -13.78
C VAL A 24 -0.45 -17.77 -14.89
N VAL A 25 -0.90 -18.09 -16.10
CA VAL A 25 -0.87 -17.18 -17.26
C VAL A 25 -2.31 -16.83 -17.61
N PRO A 26 -2.85 -15.68 -17.14
CA PRO A 26 -4.20 -15.25 -17.48
C PRO A 26 -4.24 -14.76 -18.93
N VAL A 27 -5.21 -15.22 -19.71
CA VAL A 27 -5.36 -14.87 -21.13
C VAL A 27 -6.79 -14.46 -21.46
N TYR A 28 -6.93 -13.49 -22.36
CA TYR A 28 -8.21 -13.13 -22.98
C TYR A 28 -7.96 -12.70 -24.42
N ASN A 29 -8.36 -13.55 -25.36
CA ASN A 29 -8.12 -13.38 -26.80
C ASN A 29 -6.63 -13.20 -27.16
N GLU A 30 -5.82 -14.21 -26.82
CA GLU A 30 -4.35 -14.22 -26.93
C GLU A 30 -3.87 -15.41 -27.79
N GLU A 31 -4.59 -15.75 -28.85
CA GLU A 31 -4.29 -16.93 -29.69
C GLU A 31 -2.89 -16.89 -30.33
N ALA A 32 -2.36 -15.69 -30.59
CA ALA A 32 -1.04 -15.49 -31.18
C ALA A 32 0.09 -15.64 -30.14
N ASP A 33 -0.10 -15.10 -28.93
CA ASP A 33 0.96 -14.96 -27.93
C ASP A 33 1.03 -16.14 -26.96
N LEU A 34 -0.10 -16.82 -26.70
CA LEU A 34 -0.18 -17.89 -25.71
C LEU A 34 0.79 -19.05 -26.01
N GLY A 35 0.85 -19.50 -27.27
CA GLY A 35 1.71 -20.61 -27.70
C GLY A 35 3.20 -20.33 -27.41
N PRO A 36 3.78 -19.28 -28.03
CA PRO A 36 5.17 -18.89 -27.78
C PRO A 36 5.48 -18.58 -26.30
N CYS A 37 4.53 -17.97 -25.59
CA CYS A 37 4.67 -17.68 -24.16
C CYS A 37 4.90 -18.95 -23.33
N VAL A 38 3.95 -19.89 -23.40
CA VAL A 38 3.98 -21.13 -22.59
C VAL A 38 5.18 -22.00 -22.97
N GLN A 39 5.53 -22.06 -24.26
CA GLN A 39 6.73 -22.80 -24.71
C GLN A 39 8.02 -22.23 -24.10
N ARG A 40 8.21 -20.91 -24.14
CA ARG A 40 9.39 -20.25 -23.54
C ARG A 40 9.43 -20.42 -22.02
N LEU A 41 8.28 -20.24 -21.36
CA LEU A 41 8.17 -20.40 -19.92
C LEU A 41 8.46 -21.85 -19.48
N HIS A 42 7.88 -22.83 -20.18
CA HIS A 42 8.13 -24.26 -19.92
C HIS A 42 9.62 -24.60 -20.09
N ALA A 43 10.22 -24.22 -21.23
CA ALA A 43 11.63 -24.46 -21.49
C ALA A 43 12.53 -23.83 -20.41
N TYR A 44 12.22 -22.61 -19.97
CA TYR A 44 12.94 -21.94 -18.90
C TYR A 44 12.82 -22.69 -17.57
N LEU A 45 11.61 -23.09 -17.18
CA LEU A 45 11.35 -23.80 -15.92
C LEU A 45 12.01 -25.19 -15.90
N VAL A 46 11.94 -25.93 -17.01
CA VAL A 46 12.64 -27.22 -17.15
C VAL A 46 14.15 -27.05 -16.97
N ALA A 47 14.73 -26.02 -17.58
CA ALA A 47 16.18 -25.83 -17.56
C ALA A 47 16.72 -25.23 -16.24
N HIS A 48 15.94 -24.40 -15.55
CA HIS A 48 16.47 -23.56 -14.45
C HIS A 48 15.74 -23.71 -13.12
N PHE A 49 14.53 -24.30 -13.08
CA PHE A 49 13.75 -24.39 -11.85
C PHE A 49 13.92 -25.75 -11.17
N PRO A 50 14.48 -25.80 -9.94
CA PRO A 50 14.92 -27.06 -9.34
C PRO A 50 13.78 -27.89 -8.72
N TYR A 51 12.53 -27.41 -8.77
CA TYR A 51 11.39 -28.06 -8.12
C TYR A 51 10.29 -28.40 -9.14
N ARG A 52 9.37 -29.29 -8.76
CA ARG A 52 8.16 -29.57 -9.57
C ARG A 52 7.35 -28.30 -9.75
N PHE A 53 6.86 -28.07 -10.96
CA PHE A 53 6.06 -26.91 -11.29
C PHE A 53 4.83 -27.30 -12.12
N ARG A 54 3.88 -26.37 -12.20
CA ARG A 54 2.75 -26.37 -13.12
C ARG A 54 2.65 -25.01 -13.77
N ILE A 55 2.28 -24.97 -15.04
CA ILE A 55 1.85 -23.75 -15.73
C ILE A 55 0.34 -23.88 -15.92
N THR A 56 -0.43 -22.96 -15.35
CA THR A 56 -1.89 -22.96 -15.51
C THR A 56 -2.32 -21.81 -16.41
N ILE A 57 -2.81 -22.15 -17.61
CA ILE A 57 -3.42 -21.20 -18.53
C ILE A 57 -4.82 -20.87 -17.99
N ALA A 58 -5.06 -19.62 -17.62
CA ALA A 58 -6.34 -19.17 -17.10
C ALA A 58 -7.08 -18.36 -18.18
N ASP A 59 -7.85 -19.05 -19.01
CA ASP A 59 -8.63 -18.45 -20.08
C ASP A 59 -9.86 -17.73 -19.50
N ASN A 60 -9.86 -16.41 -19.67
CA ASN A 60 -10.79 -15.48 -19.07
C ASN A 60 -11.86 -15.03 -20.07
N ALA A 61 -12.67 -15.97 -20.53
CA ALA A 61 -13.78 -15.80 -21.47
C ALA A 61 -13.35 -15.42 -22.89
N SER A 62 -12.26 -16.00 -23.40
CA SER A 62 -11.85 -15.80 -24.79
C SER A 62 -12.91 -16.30 -25.78
N VAL A 63 -12.95 -15.65 -26.94
CA VAL A 63 -13.89 -15.95 -28.04
C VAL A 63 -13.17 -16.24 -29.37
N ASP A 64 -11.84 -16.20 -29.37
CA ASP A 64 -10.97 -16.51 -30.51
C ASP A 64 -10.41 -17.95 -30.41
N GLY A 65 -9.33 -18.24 -31.14
CA GLY A 65 -8.65 -19.54 -31.15
C GLY A 65 -7.88 -19.89 -29.88
N THR A 66 -7.86 -19.04 -28.85
CA THR A 66 -7.10 -19.24 -27.59
C THR A 66 -7.38 -20.61 -26.96
N ALA A 67 -8.64 -21.05 -26.93
CA ALA A 67 -9.02 -22.34 -26.37
C ALA A 67 -8.44 -23.54 -27.14
N ALA A 68 -8.26 -23.42 -28.46
CA ALA A 68 -7.64 -24.46 -29.28
C ALA A 68 -6.13 -24.55 -29.01
N VAL A 69 -5.47 -23.40 -28.89
CA VAL A 69 -4.04 -23.31 -28.53
C VAL A 69 -3.80 -23.89 -27.14
N ALA A 70 -4.62 -23.53 -26.15
CA ALA A 70 -4.53 -24.09 -24.80
C ALA A 70 -4.66 -25.62 -24.79
N ARG A 71 -5.64 -26.19 -25.51
CA ARG A 71 -5.79 -27.65 -25.63
C ARG A 71 -4.54 -28.31 -26.22
N HIS A 72 -3.98 -27.73 -27.28
CA HIS A 72 -2.75 -28.26 -27.88
C HIS A 72 -1.58 -28.23 -26.89
N LEU A 73 -1.40 -27.14 -26.14
CA LEU A 73 -0.35 -27.03 -25.13
C LEU A 73 -0.51 -28.06 -24.00
N THR A 74 -1.73 -28.27 -23.50
CA THR A 74 -2.00 -29.28 -22.45
C THR A 74 -1.79 -30.72 -22.93
N ALA A 75 -1.95 -31.00 -24.23
CA ALA A 75 -1.67 -32.31 -24.80
C ALA A 75 -0.17 -32.55 -25.01
N THR A 76 0.59 -31.47 -25.26
CA THR A 76 2.03 -31.53 -25.54
C THR A 76 2.87 -31.55 -24.26
N TYR A 77 2.47 -30.82 -23.22
CA TYR A 77 3.26 -30.64 -21.99
C TYR A 77 2.51 -31.15 -20.76
N PRO A 78 2.98 -32.21 -20.08
CA PRO A 78 2.34 -32.74 -18.87
C PRO A 78 2.26 -31.74 -17.70
N GLU A 79 3.17 -30.77 -17.65
CA GLU A 79 3.20 -29.71 -16.63
C GLU A 79 2.25 -28.55 -16.93
N VAL A 80 1.54 -28.56 -18.06
CA VAL A 80 0.61 -27.50 -18.47
C VAL A 80 -0.83 -27.93 -18.23
N ALA A 81 -1.57 -27.09 -17.49
CA ALA A 81 -3.00 -27.21 -17.29
C ALA A 81 -3.72 -25.99 -17.88
N ALA A 82 -5.01 -26.13 -18.17
CA ALA A 82 -5.84 -25.02 -18.63
C ALA A 82 -7.16 -24.99 -17.86
N VAL A 83 -7.61 -23.79 -17.51
CA VAL A 83 -8.90 -23.51 -16.88
C VAL A 83 -9.60 -22.44 -17.70
N HIS A 84 -10.85 -22.71 -18.09
CA HIS A 84 -11.69 -21.74 -18.79
C HIS A 84 -12.75 -21.16 -17.83
N LEU A 85 -12.85 -19.83 -17.80
CA LEU A 85 -13.87 -19.11 -17.08
C LEU A 85 -14.83 -18.45 -18.09
N ALA A 86 -16.12 -18.70 -17.94
CA ALA A 86 -17.14 -18.11 -18.82
C ALA A 86 -17.34 -16.60 -18.63
N GLN A 87 -16.86 -16.02 -17.53
CA GLN A 87 -17.03 -14.60 -17.20
C GLN A 87 -15.68 -13.90 -17.14
N LYS A 88 -15.64 -12.68 -17.68
CA LYS A 88 -14.45 -11.83 -17.67
C LYS A 88 -14.05 -11.38 -16.26
N GLY A 89 -12.74 -11.26 -16.07
CA GLY A 89 -12.07 -10.60 -14.97
C GLY A 89 -10.70 -11.24 -14.71
N ARG A 90 -9.61 -10.48 -14.86
CA ARG A 90 -8.26 -10.99 -14.57
C ARG A 90 -8.14 -11.46 -13.11
N GLY A 91 -8.60 -10.63 -12.17
CA GLY A 91 -8.68 -10.99 -10.76
C GLY A 91 -9.54 -12.23 -10.50
N ARG A 92 -10.62 -12.43 -11.27
CA ARG A 92 -11.45 -13.66 -11.21
C ARG A 92 -10.66 -14.90 -11.61
N ALA A 93 -9.98 -14.83 -12.76
CA ALA A 93 -9.18 -15.94 -13.27
C ALA A 93 -8.07 -16.32 -12.29
N LEU A 94 -7.34 -15.33 -11.77
CA LEU A 94 -6.31 -15.52 -10.76
C LEU A 94 -6.86 -16.10 -9.46
N ASN A 95 -7.91 -15.48 -8.89
CA ASN A 95 -8.54 -15.95 -7.65
C ASN A 95 -9.04 -17.39 -7.78
N HIS A 96 -9.71 -17.72 -8.90
CA HIS A 96 -10.21 -19.06 -9.15
C HIS A 96 -9.08 -20.09 -9.19
N VAL A 97 -8.04 -19.87 -10.01
CA VAL A 97 -6.93 -20.82 -10.13
C VAL A 97 -6.17 -20.94 -8.80
N TRP A 98 -5.84 -19.81 -8.17
CA TRP A 98 -5.09 -19.82 -6.91
C TRP A 98 -5.81 -20.49 -5.75
N THR A 99 -7.15 -20.38 -5.70
CA THR A 99 -7.95 -21.02 -4.64
C THR A 99 -8.05 -22.54 -4.81
N HIS A 100 -7.95 -23.05 -6.05
CA HIS A 100 -8.05 -24.48 -6.37
C HIS A 100 -6.70 -25.16 -6.59
N SER A 101 -5.60 -24.40 -6.56
CA SER A 101 -4.26 -24.92 -6.74
C SER A 101 -3.77 -25.65 -5.48
N ASP A 102 -3.16 -26.81 -5.67
CA ASP A 102 -2.49 -27.62 -4.65
C ASP A 102 -1.00 -27.24 -4.48
N ALA A 103 -0.50 -26.25 -5.22
CA ALA A 103 0.90 -25.86 -5.15
C ALA A 103 1.24 -25.11 -3.86
N ALA A 104 2.51 -25.16 -3.43
CA ALA A 104 2.97 -24.44 -2.24
C ALA A 104 3.10 -22.92 -2.48
N VAL A 105 3.52 -22.53 -3.69
CA VAL A 105 3.66 -21.15 -4.13
C VAL A 105 2.87 -20.94 -5.41
N LEU A 106 2.13 -19.84 -5.45
CA LEU A 106 1.28 -19.45 -6.55
C LEU A 106 1.87 -18.20 -7.15
N ALA A 107 2.23 -18.24 -8.42
CA ALA A 107 2.71 -17.08 -9.16
C ALA A 107 1.75 -16.75 -10.29
N TYR A 108 1.80 -15.53 -10.78
CA TYR A 108 1.25 -15.23 -12.09
C TYR A 108 2.18 -14.29 -12.85
N MET A 109 2.12 -14.40 -14.17
CA MET A 109 2.78 -13.49 -15.08
C MET A 109 1.93 -13.24 -16.32
N ASP A 110 2.11 -12.07 -16.93
CA ASP A 110 1.42 -11.70 -18.18
C ASP A 110 1.90 -12.55 -19.37
N VAL A 111 1.02 -12.78 -20.35
CA VAL A 111 1.27 -13.65 -21.51
C VAL A 111 2.34 -13.10 -22.46
N ASP A 112 2.51 -11.79 -22.50
CA ASP A 112 3.51 -11.10 -23.34
C ASP A 112 4.96 -11.41 -22.93
N LEU A 113 5.17 -11.94 -21.72
CA LEU A 113 6.47 -12.06 -21.06
C LEU A 113 7.22 -10.72 -21.04
N SER A 114 6.51 -9.62 -20.80
CA SER A 114 7.11 -8.29 -20.62
C SER A 114 8.09 -8.21 -19.45
N THR A 115 8.04 -9.20 -18.55
CA THR A 115 9.00 -9.36 -17.44
C THR A 115 9.99 -10.46 -17.78
N ASP A 116 11.28 -10.18 -17.59
CA ASP A 116 12.33 -11.19 -17.79
C ASP A 116 12.12 -12.44 -16.90
N LEU A 117 12.22 -13.62 -17.52
CA LEU A 117 12.06 -14.90 -16.81
C LEU A 117 13.14 -15.12 -15.75
N GLY A 118 14.32 -14.50 -15.90
CA GLY A 118 15.38 -14.49 -14.90
C GLY A 118 14.94 -13.93 -13.54
N ALA A 119 13.88 -13.10 -13.50
CA ALA A 119 13.33 -12.57 -12.26
C ALA A 119 12.40 -13.55 -11.51
N LEU A 120 12.00 -14.68 -12.11
CA LEU A 120 11.05 -15.62 -11.51
C LEU A 120 11.62 -16.31 -10.28
N LEU A 121 12.85 -16.83 -10.35
CA LEU A 121 13.46 -17.48 -9.19
C LEU A 121 13.68 -16.51 -8.01
N PRO A 122 14.20 -15.28 -8.23
CA PRO A 122 14.20 -14.23 -7.20
C PRO A 122 12.83 -13.91 -6.61
N LEU A 123 11.76 -13.96 -7.41
CA LEU A 123 10.39 -13.70 -6.96
C LEU A 123 9.89 -14.80 -6.01
N VAL A 124 10.13 -16.07 -6.34
CA VAL A 124 9.53 -17.20 -5.62
C VAL A 124 10.41 -17.73 -4.48
N ALA A 125 11.74 -17.58 -4.54
CA ALA A 125 12.66 -18.12 -3.53
C ALA A 125 12.38 -17.60 -2.09
N PRO A 126 12.06 -16.31 -1.86
CA PRO A 126 11.67 -15.81 -0.54
C PRO A 126 10.38 -16.44 -0.01
N LEU A 127 9.49 -16.89 -0.90
CA LEU A 127 8.23 -17.53 -0.54
C LEU A 127 8.42 -19.00 -0.21
N ILE A 128 9.22 -19.71 -1.02
CA ILE A 128 9.60 -21.11 -0.80
C ILE A 128 10.34 -21.25 0.55
N SER A 129 11.27 -20.34 0.85
CA SER A 129 12.00 -20.33 2.13
C SER A 129 11.14 -19.87 3.32
N GLY A 130 9.93 -19.37 3.09
CA GLY A 130 9.08 -18.79 4.13
C GLY A 130 9.64 -17.49 4.71
N HIS A 131 10.59 -16.83 4.06
CA HIS A 131 11.10 -15.51 4.45
C HIS A 131 10.10 -14.38 4.13
N SER A 132 9.25 -14.59 3.14
CA SER A 132 8.21 -13.64 2.73
C SER A 132 6.87 -14.35 2.52
N ASP A 133 5.79 -13.60 2.61
CA ASP A 133 4.42 -14.12 2.49
C ASP A 133 3.86 -13.87 1.08
N LEU A 134 4.29 -12.75 0.49
CA LEU A 134 3.93 -12.26 -0.83
C LEU A 134 5.17 -11.63 -1.48
N ALA A 135 5.31 -11.75 -2.79
CA ALA A 135 6.37 -11.13 -3.56
C ALA A 135 5.80 -10.46 -4.81
N ILE A 136 6.36 -9.32 -5.19
CA ILE A 136 5.99 -8.57 -6.39
C ILE A 136 7.21 -8.19 -7.21
N GLY A 137 7.08 -8.24 -8.52
CA GLY A 137 7.93 -7.48 -9.42
C GLY A 137 7.68 -6.00 -9.25
N SER A 138 8.72 -5.18 -9.37
CA SER A 138 8.60 -3.74 -9.34
C SER A 138 9.36 -3.10 -10.49
N ARG A 139 8.62 -2.34 -11.31
CA ARG A 139 9.18 -1.47 -12.35
C ARG A 139 9.72 -0.16 -11.76
N LEU A 140 9.43 0.11 -10.49
CA LEU A 140 9.77 1.36 -9.79
C LEU A 140 10.84 1.16 -8.71
N ALA A 141 11.31 -0.07 -8.51
CA ALA A 141 12.38 -0.39 -7.59
C ALA A 141 13.73 0.15 -8.07
N ARG A 142 14.63 0.39 -7.11
CA ARG A 142 15.99 0.83 -7.41
C ARG A 142 16.74 -0.31 -8.10
N GLY A 143 17.05 -0.14 -9.39
CA GLY A 143 17.74 -1.14 -10.22
C GLY A 143 16.94 -1.63 -11.42
N SER A 144 15.63 -1.35 -11.48
CA SER A 144 14.77 -1.67 -12.62
C SER A 144 15.17 -0.87 -13.86
N ARG A 145 15.27 -1.53 -15.03
CA ARG A 145 15.42 -0.85 -16.33
C ARG A 145 14.09 -0.88 -17.05
N VAL A 146 13.48 0.29 -17.21
CA VAL A 146 12.14 0.42 -17.78
C VAL A 146 12.21 1.36 -18.98
N VAL A 147 11.79 0.86 -20.15
CA VAL A 147 11.57 1.69 -21.34
C VAL A 147 10.07 1.93 -21.43
N ARG A 148 9.60 3.17 -21.22
CA ARG A 148 8.17 3.52 -21.28
C ARG A 148 7.90 4.92 -21.81
N GLY A 149 6.71 5.14 -22.34
CA GLY A 149 6.24 6.49 -22.69
C GLY A 149 6.03 7.40 -21.46
N ALA A 150 6.41 8.68 -21.56
CA ALA A 150 6.33 9.65 -20.46
C ALA A 150 4.92 9.82 -19.85
N LYS A 151 3.86 9.61 -20.65
CA LYS A 151 2.47 9.65 -20.17
C LYS A 151 2.15 8.49 -19.22
N ARG A 152 2.53 7.26 -19.59
CA ARG A 152 2.33 6.06 -18.76
C ARG A 152 3.16 6.16 -17.47
N GLU A 153 4.35 6.76 -17.56
CA GLU A 153 5.18 7.07 -16.40
C GLU A 153 4.46 7.93 -15.36
N PHE A 154 3.94 9.06 -15.81
CA PHE A 154 3.26 10.00 -14.93
C PHE A 154 2.03 9.39 -14.27
N ILE A 155 1.21 8.66 -15.05
CA ILE A 155 0.00 7.99 -14.54
C ILE A 155 0.37 6.94 -13.49
N SER A 156 1.33 6.06 -13.79
CA SER A 156 1.77 4.99 -12.89
C SER A 156 2.36 5.56 -11.59
N ARG A 157 3.21 6.59 -11.67
CA ARG A 157 3.76 7.24 -10.47
C ARG A 157 2.69 7.97 -9.66
N GLY A 158 1.77 8.66 -10.32
CA GLY A 158 0.64 9.34 -9.69
C GLY A 158 -0.27 8.37 -8.95
N TYR A 159 -0.56 7.22 -9.56
CA TYR A 159 -1.34 6.16 -8.94
C TYR A 159 -0.67 5.58 -7.69
N ASN A 160 0.62 5.21 -7.78
CA ASN A 160 1.35 4.70 -6.61
C ASN A 160 1.48 5.77 -5.51
N LEU A 161 1.60 7.06 -5.86
CA LEU A 161 1.57 8.16 -4.89
C LEU A 161 0.19 8.26 -4.20
N LEU A 162 -0.90 8.11 -4.96
CA LEU A 162 -2.25 8.07 -4.41
C LEU A 162 -2.39 6.93 -3.39
N LEU A 163 -1.92 5.72 -3.71
CA LEU A 163 -1.96 4.59 -2.78
C LEU A 163 -1.10 4.83 -1.53
N ARG A 164 0.10 5.38 -1.69
CA ARG A 164 0.98 5.73 -0.55
C ARG A 164 0.34 6.74 0.39
N THR A 165 -0.37 7.73 -0.16
CA THR A 165 -0.99 8.81 0.61
C THR A 165 -2.33 8.42 1.24
N THR A 166 -3.20 7.72 0.50
CA THR A 166 -4.54 7.34 0.96
C THR A 166 -4.56 6.05 1.75
N MET A 167 -3.74 5.06 1.35
CA MET A 167 -3.78 3.71 1.92
C MET A 167 -2.56 3.40 2.79
N ALA A 168 -1.63 4.35 2.94
CA ALA A 168 -0.36 4.19 3.64
C ALA A 168 0.48 3.02 3.10
N ALA A 169 0.34 2.73 1.80
CA ALA A 169 1.03 1.64 1.15
C ALA A 169 2.56 1.84 1.18
N ARG A 170 3.33 0.79 1.48
CA ARG A 170 4.80 0.82 1.46
C ARG A 170 5.41 0.16 0.23
N PHE A 171 4.64 -0.67 -0.47
CA PHE A 171 5.08 -1.30 -1.72
C PHE A 171 5.30 -0.25 -2.83
N SER A 172 6.20 -0.53 -3.76
CA SER A 172 6.56 0.44 -4.80
C SER A 172 5.73 0.37 -6.07
N ASP A 173 5.21 -0.80 -6.46
CA ASP A 173 4.45 -0.97 -7.69
C ASP A 173 3.27 -1.96 -7.52
N ALA A 174 2.04 -1.43 -7.44
CA ALA A 174 0.86 -2.27 -7.31
C ALA A 174 0.49 -3.01 -8.62
N GLN A 175 0.83 -2.41 -9.76
CA GLN A 175 0.25 -2.75 -11.07
C GLN A 175 1.14 -3.67 -11.89
N CYS A 176 2.33 -4.03 -11.41
CA CYS A 176 3.22 -4.94 -12.14
C CYS A 176 2.58 -6.33 -12.25
N GLY A 177 2.38 -6.84 -13.46
CA GLY A 177 1.78 -8.15 -13.74
C GLY A 177 2.67 -9.34 -13.41
N PHE A 178 3.47 -9.24 -12.34
CA PHE A 178 4.40 -10.26 -11.91
C PHE A 178 4.36 -10.37 -10.40
N LYS A 179 3.63 -11.36 -9.87
CA LYS A 179 3.44 -11.52 -8.43
C LYS A 179 3.43 -12.99 -8.04
N ALA A 180 3.83 -13.25 -6.80
CA ALA A 180 3.75 -14.58 -6.22
C ALA A 180 3.33 -14.52 -4.75
N ILE A 181 2.58 -15.53 -4.29
CA ILE A 181 2.04 -15.64 -2.94
C ILE A 181 2.19 -17.08 -2.43
N ARG A 182 2.41 -17.25 -1.13
CA ARG A 182 2.34 -18.60 -0.52
C ARG A 182 0.89 -19.08 -0.47
N ALA A 183 0.63 -20.34 -0.79
CA ALA A 183 -0.73 -20.85 -0.92
C ALA A 183 -1.52 -20.86 0.41
N ASP A 184 -0.87 -21.05 1.56
CA ASP A 184 -1.49 -20.89 2.88
C ASP A 184 -1.92 -19.44 3.17
N VAL A 185 -1.15 -18.46 2.70
CA VAL A 185 -1.48 -17.04 2.79
C VAL A 185 -2.62 -16.70 1.82
N ALA A 186 -2.55 -17.18 0.58
CA ALA A 186 -3.57 -16.95 -0.44
C ALA A 186 -4.95 -17.45 0.00
N ARG A 187 -5.04 -18.67 0.55
CA ARG A 187 -6.29 -19.25 1.07
C ARG A 187 -6.99 -18.38 2.11
N ARG A 188 -6.23 -17.58 2.86
CA ARG A 188 -6.77 -16.71 3.91
C ARG A 188 -7.00 -15.28 3.43
N LEU A 189 -6.19 -14.80 2.49
CA LEU A 189 -6.24 -13.43 1.98
C LEU A 189 -7.27 -13.26 0.86
N LEU A 190 -7.31 -14.18 -0.11
CA LEU A 190 -8.14 -14.08 -1.31
C LEU A 190 -9.65 -14.00 -1.04
N PRO A 191 -10.22 -14.65 0.00
CA PRO A 191 -11.65 -14.48 0.32
C PRO A 191 -12.04 -13.04 0.71
N MET A 192 -11.08 -12.18 1.04
CA MET A 192 -11.31 -10.76 1.35
C MET A 192 -11.12 -9.84 0.15
N VAL A 193 -10.59 -10.35 -0.97
CA VAL A 193 -10.41 -9.59 -2.20
C VAL A 193 -11.71 -9.65 -2.99
N GLU A 194 -12.39 -8.52 -3.13
CA GLU A 194 -13.70 -8.46 -3.80
C GLU A 194 -13.60 -8.09 -5.28
N ASP A 195 -12.55 -7.37 -5.68
CA ASP A 195 -12.37 -6.95 -7.05
C ASP A 195 -11.99 -8.14 -7.93
N THR A 196 -12.76 -8.35 -8.99
CA THR A 196 -12.52 -9.43 -9.96
C THR A 196 -11.75 -8.95 -11.19
N GLY A 197 -11.43 -7.66 -11.28
CA GLY A 197 -10.90 -6.99 -12.46
C GLY A 197 -9.41 -6.66 -12.32
N TRP A 198 -9.05 -5.46 -12.77
CA TRP A 198 -7.66 -4.97 -12.74
C TRP A 198 -7.21 -4.56 -11.34
N PHE A 199 -8.14 -4.07 -10.51
CA PHE A 199 -7.84 -3.56 -9.17
C PHE A 199 -7.55 -4.67 -8.15
N PHE A 200 -7.87 -5.93 -8.47
CA PHE A 200 -7.54 -7.14 -7.71
C PHE A 200 -6.14 -7.11 -7.07
N ASP A 201 -5.12 -6.78 -7.87
CA ASP A 201 -3.74 -6.74 -7.41
C ASP A 201 -3.51 -5.69 -6.31
N THR A 202 -4.06 -4.50 -6.53
CA THR A 202 -3.94 -3.40 -5.57
C THR A 202 -4.66 -3.76 -4.29
N GLU A 203 -5.89 -4.29 -4.41
CA GLU A 203 -6.67 -4.72 -3.27
C GLU A 203 -5.93 -5.78 -2.46
N MET A 204 -5.45 -6.83 -3.12
CA MET A 204 -4.69 -7.89 -2.47
C MET A 204 -3.47 -7.33 -1.73
N LEU A 205 -2.70 -6.44 -2.37
CA LEU A 205 -1.50 -5.85 -1.76
C LEU A 205 -1.83 -4.96 -0.56
N VAL A 206 -2.88 -4.13 -0.66
CA VAL A 206 -3.33 -3.28 0.46
C VAL A 206 -3.80 -4.15 1.62
N LEU A 207 -4.59 -5.19 1.36
CA LEU A 207 -5.05 -6.12 2.40
C LEU A 207 -3.88 -6.87 3.03
N ALA A 208 -2.92 -7.34 2.22
CA ALA A 208 -1.73 -8.03 2.69
C ALA A 208 -0.89 -7.16 3.63
N GLU A 209 -0.60 -5.93 3.22
CA GLU A 209 0.17 -5.00 4.04
C GLU A 209 -0.58 -4.63 5.32
N ARG A 210 -1.89 -4.39 5.23
CA ARG A 210 -2.71 -4.12 6.41
C ARG A 210 -2.76 -5.33 7.33
N ALA A 211 -2.72 -6.55 6.80
CA ALA A 211 -2.59 -7.78 7.58
C ALA A 211 -1.15 -8.06 8.08
N GLY A 212 -0.22 -7.11 7.93
CA GLY A 212 1.14 -7.24 8.44
C GLY A 212 2.00 -8.27 7.71
N LEU A 213 1.62 -8.65 6.49
CA LEU A 213 2.37 -9.62 5.70
C LEU A 213 3.69 -9.05 5.21
N ARG A 214 4.69 -9.92 5.11
CA ARG A 214 6.01 -9.58 4.56
C ARG A 214 5.93 -9.62 3.03
N ILE A 215 5.92 -8.43 2.43
CA ILE A 215 5.93 -8.26 0.97
C ILE A 215 7.38 -8.06 0.51
N HIS A 216 7.88 -8.93 -0.35
CA HIS A 216 9.18 -8.80 -1.00
C HIS A 216 9.04 -8.12 -2.37
N GLU A 217 9.97 -7.25 -2.73
CA GLU A 217 9.96 -6.55 -4.01
C GLU A 217 11.21 -6.92 -4.82
N VAL A 218 11.00 -7.45 -6.03
CA VAL A 218 12.06 -7.81 -6.96
C VAL A 218 12.11 -6.73 -8.06
N PRO A 219 13.26 -6.05 -8.26
CA PRO A 219 13.39 -5.14 -9.40
C PRO A 219 13.30 -5.94 -10.70
N VAL A 220 12.43 -5.51 -11.61
CA VAL A 220 12.27 -6.16 -12.92
C VAL A 220 12.64 -5.21 -14.05
N ASP A 221 13.28 -5.77 -15.08
CA ASP A 221 13.45 -5.10 -16.36
C ASP A 221 12.17 -5.27 -17.18
N TRP A 222 11.68 -4.17 -17.75
CA TRP A 222 10.38 -4.13 -18.43
C TRP A 222 10.43 -3.24 -19.67
N VAL A 223 9.87 -3.72 -20.77
CA VAL A 223 9.76 -3.00 -22.03
C VAL A 223 8.28 -2.79 -22.35
N ASP A 224 7.91 -1.55 -22.68
CA ASP A 224 6.53 -1.21 -23.05
C ASP A 224 6.10 -1.98 -24.30
N ASP A 225 4.99 -2.72 -24.20
CA ASP A 225 4.31 -3.25 -25.38
C ASP A 225 3.57 -2.09 -26.09
N PRO A 226 3.94 -1.77 -27.35
CA PRO A 226 3.25 -0.76 -28.14
C PRO A 226 1.76 -1.05 -28.39
N ASP A 227 1.32 -2.31 -28.28
CA ASP A 227 -0.04 -2.77 -28.65
C ASP A 227 -0.99 -2.97 -27.44
N SER A 228 -0.79 -2.22 -26.36
CA SER A 228 -1.64 -2.33 -25.16
C SER A 228 -3.11 -1.97 -25.44
N ARG A 229 -3.98 -2.99 -25.40
CA ARG A 229 -5.45 -2.91 -25.55
C ARG A 229 -6.19 -2.37 -24.31
N VAL A 230 -5.48 -1.90 -23.29
CA VAL A 230 -6.07 -1.46 -22.00
C VAL A 230 -6.68 -0.06 -22.11
N ASP A 231 -7.97 0.07 -21.78
CA ASP A 231 -8.61 1.36 -21.58
C ASP A 231 -8.14 1.99 -20.26
N ILE A 232 -7.25 2.98 -20.38
CA ILE A 232 -6.62 3.68 -19.27
C ILE A 232 -7.65 4.42 -18.40
N VAL A 233 -8.69 5.01 -19.01
CA VAL A 233 -9.65 5.86 -18.29
C VAL A 233 -10.62 4.99 -17.50
N ALA A 234 -11.16 3.95 -18.14
CA ALA A 234 -12.05 3.01 -17.47
C ALA A 234 -11.35 2.33 -16.28
N THR A 235 -10.08 1.95 -16.46
CA THR A 235 -9.26 1.33 -15.41
C THR A 235 -9.02 2.31 -14.25
N ALA A 236 -8.62 3.56 -14.53
CA ALA A 236 -8.40 4.55 -13.48
C ALA A 236 -9.66 4.87 -12.65
N LEU A 237 -10.84 4.92 -13.29
CA LEU A 237 -12.11 5.11 -12.59
C LEU A 237 -12.49 3.90 -11.73
N ALA A 238 -12.25 2.68 -12.24
CA ALA A 238 -12.45 1.45 -11.48
C ALA A 238 -11.53 1.40 -10.25
N ASP A 239 -10.25 1.74 -10.44
CA ASP A 239 -9.26 1.77 -9.35
C ASP A 239 -9.65 2.78 -8.26
N LEU A 240 -10.11 3.98 -8.64
CA LEU A 240 -10.57 4.98 -7.67
C LEU A 240 -11.78 4.49 -6.85
N LYS A 241 -12.75 3.85 -7.51
CA LYS A 241 -13.90 3.21 -6.82
C LYS A 241 -13.42 2.11 -5.88
N GLY A 242 -12.44 1.31 -6.31
CA GLY A 242 -11.79 0.28 -5.50
C GLY A 242 -11.13 0.86 -4.25
N ILE A 243 -10.37 1.94 -4.38
CA ILE A 243 -9.74 2.64 -3.25
C ILE A 243 -10.79 3.12 -2.23
N VAL A 244 -11.87 3.74 -2.71
CA VAL A 244 -12.97 4.19 -1.82
C VAL A 244 -13.62 3.00 -1.10
N ARG A 245 -13.86 1.90 -1.82
CA ARG A 245 -14.46 0.67 -1.26
C ARG A 245 -13.60 0.08 -0.15
N ILE A 246 -12.30 -0.12 -0.39
CA ILE A 246 -11.37 -0.64 0.63
C ILE A 246 -11.26 0.32 1.79
N THR A 247 -11.11 1.63 1.53
CA THR A 247 -11.00 2.63 2.59
C THR A 247 -12.20 2.59 3.52
N ARG A 248 -13.42 2.46 2.96
CA ARG A 248 -14.65 2.30 3.75
C ARG A 248 -14.67 0.98 4.51
N ALA A 249 -14.29 -0.13 3.88
CA ALA A 249 -14.27 -1.44 4.54
C ALA A 249 -13.27 -1.51 5.70
N LEU A 250 -12.13 -0.82 5.57
CA LEU A 250 -11.13 -0.65 6.63
C LEU A 250 -11.64 0.23 7.77
N SER A 251 -12.33 1.34 7.46
CA SER A 251 -12.81 2.29 8.47
C SER A 251 -14.02 1.77 9.26
N THR A 252 -14.87 0.94 8.63
CA THR A 252 -16.02 0.33 9.30
C THR A 252 -15.69 -0.97 10.04
N GLY A 253 -14.45 -1.46 9.96
CA GLY A 253 -14.05 -2.72 10.59
C GLY A 253 -14.65 -3.98 9.96
N ARG A 254 -15.22 -3.87 8.75
CA ARG A 254 -15.84 -5.01 8.03
C ARG A 254 -14.83 -6.10 7.70
N LEU A 255 -13.56 -5.73 7.49
CA LEU A 255 -12.48 -6.66 7.17
C LEU A 255 -11.86 -7.23 8.46
N PRO A 256 -11.86 -8.56 8.67
CA PRO A 256 -11.36 -9.20 9.88
C PRO A 256 -9.82 -9.30 9.91
N LEU A 257 -9.13 -8.19 9.64
CA LEU A 257 -7.67 -8.17 9.51
C LEU A 257 -6.93 -8.50 10.81
N ALA A 258 -7.54 -8.27 11.97
CA ALA A 258 -6.97 -8.68 13.25
C ALA A 258 -6.92 -10.21 13.37
N ALA A 259 -8.01 -10.90 13.02
CA ALA A 259 -8.06 -12.35 12.99
C ALA A 259 -7.08 -12.91 11.95
N LEU A 260 -6.97 -12.27 10.77
CA LEU A 260 -5.98 -12.68 9.76
C LEU A 260 -4.54 -12.57 10.28
N ARG A 261 -4.19 -11.46 10.94
CA ARG A 261 -2.87 -11.26 11.57
C ARG A 261 -2.56 -12.34 12.59
N GLU A 262 -3.52 -12.65 13.44
CA GLU A 262 -3.38 -13.68 14.46
C GLU A 262 -3.16 -15.06 13.84
N GLN A 263 -4.02 -15.44 12.91
CA GLN A 263 -3.92 -16.73 12.21
C GLN A 263 -2.57 -16.89 11.49
N LEU A 264 -2.03 -15.82 10.91
CA LEU A 264 -0.74 -15.82 10.19
C LEU A 264 0.48 -15.54 11.07
N GLY A 265 0.30 -15.34 12.39
CA GLY A 265 1.40 -15.03 13.31
C GLY A 265 2.08 -13.68 13.02
N ARG A 266 1.31 -12.70 12.52
CA ARG A 266 1.76 -11.36 12.10
C ARG A 266 1.26 -10.24 13.02
N ASN A 267 0.94 -10.56 14.27
CA ASN A 267 0.59 -9.54 15.24
C ASN A 267 1.77 -8.59 15.50
N PRO A 268 1.54 -7.28 15.62
CA PRO A 268 2.59 -6.35 16.02
C PRO A 268 3.22 -6.82 17.33
N LEU A 269 4.56 -6.87 17.37
CA LEU A 269 5.25 -7.21 18.61
C LEU A 269 4.90 -6.14 19.66
N PRO A 270 4.32 -6.52 20.82
CA PRO A 270 4.07 -5.58 21.88
C PRO A 270 5.43 -5.11 22.42
N VAL A 271 5.73 -3.83 22.22
CA VAL A 271 6.89 -3.18 22.82
C VAL A 271 6.36 -2.18 23.84
N ASP A 272 6.59 -2.45 25.13
CA ASP A 272 6.15 -1.58 26.21
C ASP A 272 6.70 -0.16 26.02
N GLY A 273 5.80 0.83 26.05
CA GLY A 273 6.16 2.24 25.91
C GLY A 273 6.22 2.78 24.48
N VAL A 274 6.04 1.97 23.42
CA VAL A 274 5.94 2.44 22.03
C VAL A 274 4.47 2.61 21.62
N PRO A 275 3.97 3.84 21.39
CA PRO A 275 2.57 4.05 21.04
C PRO A 275 2.20 3.43 19.68
N SER A 276 1.10 2.66 19.65
CA SER A 276 0.56 2.05 18.44
C SER A 276 -0.08 3.08 17.50
N GLY A 277 0.55 3.34 16.35
CA GLY A 277 -0.09 3.84 15.13
C GLY A 277 -0.27 5.35 14.95
N LEU A 278 -0.33 5.77 13.67
CA LEU A 278 -0.58 7.14 13.21
C LEU A 278 -1.96 7.65 13.65
N THR A 279 -2.97 6.78 13.68
CA THR A 279 -4.35 7.11 14.10
C THR A 279 -4.43 7.46 15.58
N GLY A 280 -3.77 6.69 16.47
CA GLY A 280 -3.73 7.00 17.89
C GLY A 280 -3.03 8.33 18.19
N GLN A 281 -1.98 8.66 17.43
CA GLN A 281 -1.31 9.96 17.53
C GLN A 281 -2.20 11.11 17.04
N LEU A 282 -2.93 10.93 15.93
CA LEU A 282 -3.87 11.94 15.43
C LEU A 282 -5.00 12.22 16.43
N ILE A 283 -5.59 11.18 17.02
CA ILE A 283 -6.67 11.32 18.03
C ILE A 283 -6.15 12.09 19.25
N ARG A 284 -4.96 11.74 19.76
CA ARG A 284 -4.36 12.44 20.91
C ARG A 284 -3.97 13.87 20.56
N PHE A 285 -3.41 14.11 19.37
CA PHE A 285 -3.08 15.44 18.89
C PHE A 285 -4.34 16.32 18.78
N ALA A 286 -5.41 15.80 18.20
CA ALA A 286 -6.70 16.48 18.09
C ALA A 286 -7.28 16.78 19.49
N GLY A 287 -7.27 15.80 20.41
CA GLY A 287 -7.71 16.00 21.79
C GLY A 287 -6.92 17.06 22.54
N VAL A 288 -5.59 17.06 22.41
CA VAL A 288 -4.71 18.12 22.97
C VAL A 288 -5.03 19.47 22.34
N GLY A 289 -5.31 19.51 21.03
CA GLY A 289 -5.75 20.71 20.32
C GLY A 289 -7.02 21.30 20.90
N VAL A 290 -8.09 20.51 21.02
CA VAL A 290 -9.38 20.94 21.59
C VAL A 290 -9.21 21.45 23.03
N ALA A 291 -8.49 20.69 23.87
CA ALA A 291 -8.24 21.10 25.25
C ALA A 291 -7.45 22.42 25.33
N SER A 292 -6.48 22.63 24.43
CA SER A 292 -5.69 23.87 24.37
C SER A 292 -6.55 25.07 23.94
N THR A 293 -7.48 24.87 23.01
CA THR A 293 -8.42 25.92 22.58
C THR A 293 -9.37 26.32 23.70
N LEU A 294 -9.92 25.35 24.44
CA LEU A 294 -10.76 25.63 25.61
C LEU A 294 -9.98 26.36 26.70
N ALA A 295 -8.75 25.91 27.00
CA ALA A 295 -7.87 26.57 27.96
C ALA A 295 -7.54 28.01 27.53
N TYR A 296 -7.33 28.26 26.23
CA TYR A 296 -7.11 29.60 25.69
C TYR A 296 -8.33 30.49 25.93
N LEU A 297 -9.55 30.02 25.64
CA LEU A 297 -10.77 30.81 25.83
C LEU A 297 -10.98 31.20 27.30
N VAL A 298 -10.78 30.26 28.22
CA VAL A 298 -10.87 30.51 29.67
C VAL A 298 -9.80 31.50 30.11
N LEU A 299 -8.54 31.29 29.71
CA LEU A 299 -7.43 32.16 30.09
C LEU A 299 -7.60 33.58 29.53
N TYR A 300 -8.06 33.70 28.29
CA TYR A 300 -8.39 34.98 27.67
C TYR A 300 -9.50 35.69 28.47
N ALA A 301 -10.61 35.02 28.76
CA ALA A 301 -11.72 35.60 29.52
C ALA A 301 -11.29 36.10 30.90
N LEU A 302 -10.45 35.33 31.61
CA LEU A 302 -9.90 35.73 32.91
C LEU A 302 -8.96 36.94 32.81
N LEU A 303 -8.05 36.93 31.84
CA LEU A 303 -7.11 38.04 31.64
C LEU A 303 -7.81 39.32 31.17
N ARG A 304 -8.91 39.19 30.41
CA ARG A 304 -9.72 40.34 29.97
C ARG A 304 -10.39 41.09 31.11
N ALA A 305 -10.54 40.49 32.29
CA ALA A 305 -11.06 41.17 33.47
C ALA A 305 -10.11 42.26 34.01
N GLY A 306 -8.80 42.16 33.74
CA GLY A 306 -7.79 43.10 34.26
C GLY A 306 -6.84 43.70 33.22
N ALA A 307 -6.83 43.18 31.99
CA ALA A 307 -5.94 43.64 30.93
C ALA A 307 -6.70 43.98 29.63
N GLY A 308 -6.12 44.87 28.83
CA GLY A 308 -6.63 45.21 27.50
C GLY A 308 -6.71 43.99 26.56
N PRO A 309 -7.49 44.07 25.47
CA PRO A 309 -7.76 42.94 24.59
C PRO A 309 -6.51 42.36 23.93
N GLN A 310 -5.56 43.22 23.54
CA GLN A 310 -4.32 42.82 22.88
C GLN A 310 -3.34 42.11 23.85
N PRO A 311 -3.00 42.67 25.03
CA PRO A 311 -2.18 41.96 26.02
C PRO A 311 -2.79 40.64 26.50
N ALA A 312 -4.10 40.61 26.76
CA ALA A 312 -4.80 39.40 27.21
C ALA A 312 -4.74 38.29 26.15
N ASN A 313 -4.94 38.63 24.88
CA ASN A 313 -4.84 37.69 23.76
C ASN A 313 -3.41 37.13 23.62
N LEU A 314 -2.41 38.00 23.61
CA LEU A 314 -1.01 37.62 23.44
C LEU A 314 -0.55 36.67 24.54
N VAL A 315 -0.85 36.98 25.80
CA VAL A 315 -0.48 36.15 26.94
C VAL A 315 -1.21 34.80 26.90
N ALA A 316 -2.52 34.80 26.59
CA ALA A 316 -3.29 33.57 26.49
C ALA A 316 -2.76 32.64 25.38
N LEU A 317 -2.44 33.19 24.22
CA LEU A 317 -1.86 32.45 23.10
C LEU A 317 -0.47 31.87 23.43
N LEU A 318 0.40 32.64 24.07
CA LEU A 318 1.75 32.19 24.43
C LEU A 318 1.72 31.06 25.46
N VAL A 319 0.95 31.25 26.54
CA VAL A 319 0.83 30.25 27.61
C VAL A 319 0.24 28.95 27.07
N THR A 320 -0.81 29.04 26.26
CA THR A 320 -1.43 27.83 25.67
C THR A 320 -0.55 27.18 24.59
N ALA A 321 0.26 27.92 23.85
CA ALA A 321 1.23 27.35 22.90
C ALA A 321 2.33 26.53 23.60
N VAL A 322 2.87 27.03 24.71
CA VAL A 322 3.87 26.32 25.53
C VAL A 322 3.26 25.07 26.17
N ALA A 323 2.05 25.20 26.75
CA ALA A 323 1.32 24.08 27.34
C ALA A 323 0.95 23.00 26.31
N ASN A 324 0.49 23.40 25.12
CA ASN A 324 0.16 22.49 24.02
C ASN A 324 1.38 21.68 23.57
N THR A 325 2.54 22.33 23.44
CA THR A 325 3.79 21.65 23.05
C THR A 325 4.24 20.66 24.13
N ALA A 326 4.10 21.01 25.41
CA ALA A 326 4.41 20.12 26.53
C ALA A 326 3.44 18.91 26.59
N ALA A 327 2.14 19.15 26.38
CA ALA A 327 1.12 18.12 26.35
C ALA A 327 1.33 17.16 25.17
N ASN A 328 1.58 17.67 23.97
CA ASN A 328 1.88 16.85 22.80
C ASN A 328 3.18 16.04 22.98
N ARG A 329 4.21 16.63 23.60
CA ARG A 329 5.45 15.91 23.92
C ARG A 329 5.19 14.67 24.78
N ARG A 330 4.33 14.77 25.80
CA ARG A 330 4.05 13.68 26.75
C ARG A 330 2.99 12.69 26.26
N LEU A 331 1.87 13.19 25.75
CA LEU A 331 0.66 12.42 25.46
C LEU A 331 0.61 11.92 24.01
N THR A 332 1.00 12.76 23.06
CA THR A 332 0.92 12.45 21.62
C THR A 332 2.15 11.69 21.14
N PHE A 333 3.34 12.15 21.53
CA PHE A 333 4.61 11.62 21.04
C PHE A 333 5.43 10.83 22.07
N GLY A 334 4.93 10.66 23.30
CA GLY A 334 5.49 9.72 24.29
C GLY A 334 6.87 10.08 24.86
N VAL A 335 7.37 11.30 24.64
CA VAL A 335 8.70 11.72 25.11
C VAL A 335 8.65 12.13 26.58
N ARG A 336 9.25 11.30 27.45
CA ARG A 336 9.35 11.49 28.91
C ARG A 336 10.78 11.88 29.32
N GLY A 337 10.93 12.59 30.45
CA GLY A 337 12.23 13.08 30.97
C GLY A 337 12.58 14.53 30.57
N PRO A 338 13.68 15.11 31.11
CA PRO A 338 14.08 16.52 30.88
C PRO A 338 14.89 16.75 29.58
N GLY A 339 15.45 15.69 28.98
CA GLY A 339 16.26 15.77 27.77
C GLY A 339 15.54 16.47 26.61
N GLY A 340 16.23 17.46 26.01
CA GLY A 340 15.74 18.20 24.84
C GLY A 340 14.48 19.05 25.06
N ALA A 341 14.01 19.22 26.30
CA ALA A 341 12.75 19.90 26.60
C ALA A 341 12.75 21.37 26.12
N LEU A 342 13.83 22.11 26.39
CA LEU A 342 13.97 23.50 25.94
C LEU A 342 13.97 23.60 24.41
N ARG A 343 14.71 22.71 23.74
CA ARG A 343 14.76 22.64 22.27
C ARG A 343 13.37 22.36 21.68
N HIS A 344 12.63 21.40 22.23
CA HIS A 344 11.27 21.09 21.76
C HIS A 344 10.30 22.25 22.00
N GLN A 345 10.47 23.02 23.07
CA GLN A 345 9.66 24.22 23.31
C GLN A 345 9.97 25.33 22.31
N VAL A 346 11.25 25.62 22.06
CA VAL A 346 11.65 26.60 21.04
C VAL A 346 11.12 26.20 19.67
N GLN A 347 11.27 24.93 19.29
CA GLN A 347 10.72 24.42 18.04
C GLN A 347 9.19 24.45 18.00
N GLY A 348 8.52 24.17 19.12
CA GLY A 348 7.06 24.28 19.25
C GLY A 348 6.56 25.72 19.06
N LEU A 349 7.29 26.71 19.57
CA LEU A 349 7.00 28.13 19.36
C LEU A 349 7.22 28.54 17.90
N VAL A 350 8.25 28.02 17.22
CA VAL A 350 8.44 28.22 15.78
C VAL A 350 7.25 27.66 14.99
N VAL A 351 6.81 26.45 15.31
CA VAL A 351 5.64 25.84 14.66
C VAL A 351 4.36 26.65 14.93
N PHE A 352 4.20 27.17 16.15
CA PHE A 352 3.10 28.06 16.49
C PHE A 352 3.14 29.36 15.67
N GLY A 353 4.30 29.99 15.54
CA GLY A 353 4.50 31.20 14.72
C GLY A 353 4.19 30.97 13.24
N ILE A 354 4.58 29.83 12.68
CA ILE A 354 4.23 29.44 11.30
C ILE A 354 2.70 29.31 11.16
N GLY A 355 2.04 28.68 12.14
CA GLY A 355 0.58 28.56 12.15
C GLY A 355 -0.12 29.91 12.17
N LEU A 356 0.33 30.83 13.03
CA LEU A 356 -0.18 32.21 13.08
C LEU A 356 0.05 32.97 11.78
N ALA A 357 1.23 32.85 11.18
CA ALA A 357 1.55 33.51 9.92
C ALA A 357 0.66 32.99 8.78
N LEU A 358 0.37 31.68 8.74
CA LEU A 358 -0.55 31.10 7.78
C LEU A 358 -1.99 31.62 7.96
N THR A 359 -2.50 31.66 9.19
CA THR A 359 -3.87 32.12 9.45
C THR A 359 -4.02 33.63 9.21
N SER A 360 -3.11 34.44 9.75
CA SER A 360 -3.15 35.90 9.57
C SER A 360 -2.84 36.31 8.14
N GLY A 361 -1.90 35.61 7.48
CA GLY A 361 -1.57 35.82 6.08
C GLY A 361 -2.71 35.45 5.14
N SER A 362 -3.52 34.43 5.47
CA SER A 362 -4.68 34.06 4.66
C SER A 362 -5.77 35.13 4.65
N LEU A 363 -5.98 35.82 5.78
CA LEU A 363 -6.87 36.97 5.87
C LEU A 363 -6.31 38.18 5.11
N ALA A 364 -5.02 38.50 5.30
CA ALA A 364 -4.39 39.60 4.59
C ALA A 364 -4.44 39.41 3.05
N LEU A 365 -4.23 38.18 2.58
CA LEU A 365 -4.36 37.84 1.16
C LEU A 365 -5.80 38.00 0.67
N LEU A 366 -6.79 37.57 1.45
CA LEU A 366 -8.20 37.73 1.12
C LEU A 366 -8.58 39.22 1.00
N ASP A 367 -8.10 40.07 1.90
CA ASP A 367 -8.34 41.52 1.89
C ASP A 367 -7.66 42.21 0.68
N THR A 368 -6.49 41.73 0.25
CA THR A 368 -5.85 42.23 -0.98
C THR A 368 -6.52 41.76 -2.26
N ALA A 369 -7.14 40.56 -2.24
CA ALA A 369 -7.77 39.96 -3.41
C ALA A 369 -9.24 40.40 -3.57
N SER A 370 -9.88 40.90 -2.52
CA SER A 370 -11.29 41.28 -2.50
C SER A 370 -11.51 42.54 -1.67
N ALA A 371 -12.04 43.60 -2.30
CA ALA A 371 -12.33 44.85 -1.60
C ALA A 371 -13.51 44.74 -0.60
N ARG A 372 -14.38 43.72 -0.73
CA ARG A 372 -15.50 43.42 0.17
C ARG A 372 -15.83 41.91 0.16
N PRO A 373 -15.05 41.07 0.84
CA PRO A 373 -15.34 39.65 0.94
C PRO A 373 -16.68 39.44 1.68
N SER A 374 -17.49 38.48 1.22
CA SER A 374 -18.69 38.10 1.96
C SER A 374 -18.30 37.35 3.24
N ARG A 375 -19.11 37.48 4.29
CA ARG A 375 -18.88 36.80 5.58
C ARG A 375 -18.72 35.27 5.43
N LEU A 376 -19.40 34.65 4.46
CA LEU A 376 -19.26 33.23 4.18
C LEU A 376 -17.90 32.87 3.57
N VAL A 377 -17.35 33.72 2.70
CA VAL A 377 -16.03 33.51 2.09
C VAL A 377 -14.93 33.68 3.14
N GLU A 378 -15.03 34.71 3.98
CA GLU A 378 -14.10 34.95 5.09
C GLU A 378 -14.07 33.76 6.07
N LEU A 379 -15.25 33.27 6.49
CA LEU A 379 -15.37 32.09 7.34
C LEU A 379 -14.81 30.82 6.67
N THR A 380 -15.06 30.64 5.38
CA THR A 380 -14.54 29.47 4.63
C THR A 380 -13.02 29.50 4.53
N VAL A 381 -12.43 30.66 4.20
CA VAL A 381 -10.97 30.84 4.13
C VAL A 381 -10.35 30.59 5.51
N LEU A 382 -10.96 31.11 6.57
CA LEU A 382 -10.51 30.87 7.95
C LEU A 382 -10.55 29.40 8.36
N VAL A 383 -11.63 28.70 8.04
CA VAL A 383 -11.75 27.26 8.34
C VAL A 383 -10.69 26.46 7.58
N VAL A 384 -10.51 26.71 6.29
CA VAL A 384 -9.51 26.02 5.46
C VAL A 384 -8.09 26.34 5.93
N ALA A 385 -7.77 27.60 6.21
CA ALA A 385 -6.47 28.03 6.71
C ALA A 385 -6.15 27.42 8.08
N ASN A 386 -7.12 27.33 8.99
CA ASN A 386 -6.94 26.69 10.29
C ASN A 386 -6.72 25.17 10.17
N LEU A 387 -7.45 24.49 9.28
CA LEU A 387 -7.25 23.06 9.02
C LEU A 387 -5.86 22.81 8.41
N ALA A 388 -5.45 23.62 7.43
CA ALA A 388 -4.13 23.54 6.82
C ALA A 388 -3.01 23.81 7.84
N ALA A 389 -3.14 24.86 8.65
CA ALA A 389 -2.18 25.18 9.71
C ALA A 389 -2.08 24.05 10.76
N THR A 390 -3.21 23.41 11.10
CA THR A 390 -3.24 22.26 12.01
C THR A 390 -2.52 21.05 11.43
N ALA A 391 -2.74 20.75 10.15
CA ALA A 391 -2.05 19.66 9.45
C ALA A 391 -0.53 19.90 9.35
N VAL A 392 -0.14 21.13 8.97
CA VAL A 392 1.28 21.54 8.93
C VAL A 392 1.91 21.44 10.31
N ARG A 393 1.23 21.90 11.36
CA ARG A 393 1.69 21.80 12.76
C ARG A 393 1.93 20.35 13.17
N PHE A 394 0.99 19.45 12.86
CA PHE A 394 1.15 18.03 13.15
C PHE A 394 2.36 17.43 12.42
N LEU A 395 2.50 17.72 11.13
CA LEU A 395 3.62 17.22 10.31
C LEU A 395 4.97 17.74 10.81
N LEU A 396 5.09 19.04 11.10
CA LEU A 396 6.30 19.63 11.65
C LEU A 396 6.65 19.06 13.03
N MET A 397 5.67 18.93 13.92
CA MET A 397 5.89 18.31 15.23
C MET A 397 6.38 16.87 15.10
N ARG A 398 5.77 16.10 14.20
CA ARG A 398 6.12 14.71 13.95
C ARG A 398 7.50 14.55 13.31
N ILE A 399 7.72 15.20 12.17
CA ILE A 399 8.87 14.96 11.28
C ILE A 399 10.11 15.70 11.74
N TRP A 400 9.95 16.85 12.40
CA TRP A 400 11.06 17.73 12.75
C TRP A 400 11.25 17.88 14.26
N VAL A 401 10.21 18.28 15.01
CA VAL A 401 10.36 18.57 16.45
C VAL A 401 10.69 17.30 17.25
N PHE A 402 9.95 16.22 17.01
CA PHE A 402 10.13 14.95 17.73
C PHE A 402 10.84 13.88 16.88
N ARG A 403 11.63 14.30 15.88
CA ARG A 403 12.42 13.39 15.01
C ARG A 403 13.43 12.55 15.79
N ALA A 404 14.09 13.16 16.77
CA ALA A 404 15.20 12.55 17.53
C ALA A 404 14.76 11.44 18.50
N ALA A 405 13.48 11.40 18.89
CA ALA A 405 12.92 10.31 19.72
C ALA A 405 12.80 8.98 18.96
N ARG A 406 13.03 8.97 17.64
CA ARG A 406 12.95 7.78 16.78
C ARG A 406 14.29 7.16 16.41
N GLY A 407 15.42 7.76 16.82
CA GLY A 407 16.78 7.33 16.41
C GLY A 407 17.62 6.64 17.50
N ARG A 408 17.04 6.35 18.67
CA ARG A 408 17.70 5.63 19.78
C ARG A 408 16.78 4.58 20.43
N ALA A 409 15.91 3.97 19.64
CA ALA A 409 15.11 2.82 20.06
C ALA A 409 15.42 1.65 19.12
#